data_AF-A0A6N8HQS8-F1
#
_entry.id   AF-A0A6N8HQS8-F1
#
_cell.length_a   1.000
_cell.length_b   1.000
_cell.length_c   1.000
_cell.angle_alpha   90.00
_cell.angle_beta   90.00
_cell.angle_gamma   90.00
#
_symmetry.space_group_name_H-M   'P 1'
#
loop_
_entity.id
_entity.type
_entity.pdbx_description
1 polymer ?
#
loop_
_entity_poly.entity_id
_entity_poly.type
_entity_poly.pdbx_seq_one_letter_code
_entity_poly.pdbx_strand_id
1 'polypeptide(L)'
;MPAAWVLKSIAVLAGSIAAGFVFYMLLSALGKQERKQMMEDVLGSIINFIIYIWLGKILLNLPTMFGDPFAVLAYPSDSKAFYLATLFSAVHIAIKVYKGKLNAWSHLHALLYVLVGAMFTFEFIGMATEDGDSIGEFGPVVCAVVADGVSA
;
A
#
# COMPACT_ATOMS: atom_id res chain seq x y z
N MET A 1 11.27 -23.40 8.34
CA MET A 1 11.79 -22.56 7.25
C MET A 1 11.02 -21.24 7.22
N PRO A 2 11.50 -20.19 7.92
CA PRO A 2 10.75 -18.94 8.10
C PRO A 2 10.69 -18.02 6.86
N ALA A 3 11.48 -18.26 5.82
CA ALA A 3 11.51 -17.36 4.66
C ALA A 3 10.26 -17.48 3.75
N ALA A 4 9.72 -18.69 3.58
CA ALA A 4 8.64 -18.95 2.62
C ALA A 4 7.29 -18.34 3.06
N TRP A 5 6.97 -18.39 4.36
CA TRP A 5 5.72 -17.80 4.87
C TRP A 5 5.75 -16.27 4.83
N VAL A 6 6.89 -15.65 5.16
CA VAL A 6 7.06 -14.19 5.08
C VAL A 6 6.88 -13.72 3.64
N LEU A 7 7.47 -14.43 2.67
CA LEU A 7 7.33 -14.11 1.25
C LEU A 7 5.88 -14.24 0.78
N LYS A 8 5.18 -15.30 1.21
CA LYS A 8 3.75 -15.50 0.92
C LYS A 8 2.89 -14.37 1.51
N SER A 9 3.12 -13.98 2.76
CA SER A 9 2.39 -12.87 3.40
C SER A 9 2.63 -11.53 2.69
N ILE A 10 3.87 -11.23 2.31
CA ILE A 10 4.21 -10.03 1.54
C ILE A 10 3.54 -10.05 0.16
N ALA A 11 3.55 -11.19 -0.52
CA ALA A 11 2.92 -11.34 -1.83
C ALA A 11 1.39 -11.13 -1.75
N VAL A 12 0.73 -11.71 -0.75
CA VAL A 12 -0.71 -11.52 -0.52
C VAL A 12 -1.02 -10.05 -0.20
N LEU A 13 -0.23 -9.41 0.66
CA LEU A 13 -0.40 -7.98 0.99
C LEU A 13 -0.24 -7.09 -0.26
N ALA A 14 0.85 -7.29 -1.02
CA ALA A 14 1.11 -6.53 -2.24
C ALA A 14 0.02 -6.76 -3.31
N GLY A 15 -0.40 -8.01 -3.49
CA GLY A 15 -1.48 -8.38 -4.41
C GLY A 15 -2.82 -7.75 -4.01
N SER A 16 -3.10 -7.67 -2.70
CA SER A 16 -4.31 -7.05 -2.18
C SER A 16 -4.32 -5.54 -2.41
N ILE A 17 -3.19 -4.87 -2.20
CA ILE A 17 -3.06 -3.44 -2.53
C ILE A 17 -3.28 -3.21 -4.03
N ALA A 18 -2.68 -4.04 -4.88
CA ALA A 18 -2.88 -3.97 -6.33
C ALA A 18 -4.36 -4.18 -6.72
N ALA A 19 -5.04 -5.16 -6.11
CA ALA A 19 -6.46 -5.38 -6.29
C ALA A 19 -7.30 -4.19 -5.79
N GLY A 20 -6.90 -3.51 -4.71
CA GLY A 20 -7.52 -2.27 -4.25
C GLY A 20 -7.46 -1.14 -5.29
N PHE A 21 -6.34 -1.01 -6.02
CA PHE A 21 -6.24 -0.08 -7.16
C PHE A 21 -7.17 -0.47 -8.31
N VAL A 22 -7.29 -1.77 -8.62
CA VAL A 22 -8.26 -2.27 -9.60
C VAL A 22 -9.69 -1.95 -9.17
N PHE A 23 -10.00 -2.14 -7.89
CA PHE A 23 -11.31 -1.82 -7.29
C PHE A 23 -11.63 -0.33 -7.47
N TYR A 24 -10.67 0.54 -7.17
CA TYR A 24 -10.81 1.97 -7.43
C TYR A 24 -11.04 2.24 -8.93
N MET A 25 -10.35 1.56 -9.84
CA MET A 25 -10.54 1.75 -11.28
C MET A 25 -11.95 1.39 -11.76
N LEU A 26 -12.55 0.34 -11.18
CA LEU A 26 -13.88 -0.16 -11.55
C LEU A 26 -15.02 0.69 -10.96
N LEU A 27 -14.87 1.17 -9.72
CA LEU A 27 -15.92 1.94 -9.01
C LEU A 27 -15.82 3.45 -9.23
N SER A 28 -14.66 3.95 -9.66
CA SER A 28 -14.46 5.37 -9.90
C SER A 28 -15.18 5.82 -11.17
N ALA A 29 -16.22 6.64 -11.01
CA ALA A 29 -16.91 7.31 -12.10
C ALA A 29 -16.14 8.54 -12.65
N LEU A 30 -14.86 8.70 -12.30
CA LEU A 30 -14.05 9.84 -12.72
C LEU A 30 -13.53 9.66 -14.16
N GLY A 31 -13.32 10.77 -14.86
CA GLY A 31 -12.71 10.75 -16.19
C GLY A 31 -11.32 10.10 -16.20
N LYS A 32 -10.93 9.48 -17.32
CA LYS A 32 -9.69 8.70 -17.47
C LYS A 32 -8.43 9.44 -16.98
N GLN A 33 -8.36 10.75 -17.22
CA GLN A 33 -7.22 11.59 -16.84
C GLN A 33 -7.19 11.90 -15.33
N GLU A 34 -8.33 12.25 -14.75
CA GLU A 34 -8.44 12.55 -13.32
C GLU A 34 -8.24 11.28 -12.46
N ARG A 35 -8.79 10.15 -12.93
CA ARG A 35 -8.58 8.84 -12.30
C ARG A 35 -7.09 8.47 -12.24
N LYS A 36 -6.36 8.67 -13.34
CA LYS A 36 -4.91 8.39 -13.40
C LYS A 36 -4.13 9.28 -12.44
N GLN A 37 -4.42 10.57 -12.42
CA GLN A 37 -3.76 11.51 -11.51
C GLN A 37 -3.99 11.12 -10.04
N MET A 38 -5.23 10.78 -9.67
CA MET A 38 -5.55 10.34 -8.31
C MET A 38 -4.83 9.03 -7.95
N MET A 39 -4.71 8.08 -8.89
CA MET A 39 -3.94 6.86 -8.68
C MET A 39 -2.46 7.16 -8.43
N GLU A 40 -1.86 8.04 -9.21
CA GLU A 40 -0.45 8.45 -9.03
C GLU A 40 -0.24 9.12 -7.66
N ASP A 41 -1.17 9.97 -7.24
CA ASP A 41 -1.11 10.63 -5.93
C ASP A 41 -1.24 9.63 -4.77
N VAL A 42 -2.19 8.69 -4.86
CA VAL A 42 -2.39 7.63 -3.84
C VAL A 42 -1.19 6.70 -3.80
N LEU A 43 -0.70 6.24 -4.95
CA LEU A 43 0.48 5.39 -5.05
C LEU A 43 1.71 6.11 -4.47
N GLY A 44 1.90 7.38 -4.81
CA GLY A 44 2.96 8.21 -4.23
C GLY A 44 2.83 8.34 -2.71
N SER A 45 1.61 8.40 -2.18
CA SER A 45 1.36 8.47 -0.73
C SER A 45 1.66 7.14 -0.03
N ILE A 46 1.33 6.00 -0.65
CA ILE A 46 1.71 4.67 -0.16
C ILE A 46 3.23 4.49 -0.16
N ILE A 47 3.90 4.86 -1.25
CA ILE A 47 5.37 4.77 -1.34
C ILE A 47 6.02 5.67 -0.28
N ASN A 48 5.56 6.92 -0.14
CA ASN A 48 6.05 7.83 0.89
C ASN A 48 5.82 7.28 2.30
N PHE A 49 4.68 6.62 2.54
CA PHE A 49 4.40 5.98 3.81
C PHE A 49 5.41 4.85 4.13
N ILE A 50 5.73 4.00 3.16
CA ILE A 50 6.77 2.96 3.31
C ILE A 50 8.13 3.60 3.62
N ILE A 51 8.50 4.66 2.90
CA ILE A 51 9.74 5.42 3.15
C ILE A 51 9.72 6.01 4.56
N TYR A 52 8.58 6.51 5.04
CA TYR A 52 8.46 7.04 6.39
C TYR A 52 8.54 5.96 7.48
N ILE A 53 8.09 4.73 7.21
CA ILE A 53 8.34 3.61 8.12
C ILE A 53 9.85 3.38 8.24
N TRP A 54 10.58 3.37 7.12
CA TRP A 54 12.04 3.22 7.15
C TRP A 54 12.72 4.38 7.87
N LEU A 55 12.28 5.62 7.61
CA LEU A 55 12.77 6.80 8.31
C LEU A 55 12.51 6.72 9.81
N GLY A 56 11.33 6.26 10.23
CA GLY A 56 11.00 6.08 11.63
C GLY A 56 11.88 5.06 12.32
N LYS A 57 12.20 3.94 11.65
CA LYS A 57 13.17 2.96 12.16
C LYS A 57 14.55 3.58 12.39
N ILE A 58 15.01 4.39 11.43
CA ILE A 58 16.30 5.09 11.51
C ILE A 58 16.31 6.07 12.69
N LEU A 59 15.27 6.89 12.82
CA LEU A 59 15.17 7.88 13.89
C LEU A 59 15.09 7.23 15.28
N LEU A 60 14.42 6.09 15.40
CA LEU A 60 14.29 5.37 16.67
C LEU A 60 15.55 4.55 17.03
N ASN A 61 16.37 4.16 16.05
CA ASN A 61 17.56 3.33 16.23
C ASN A 61 18.84 4.03 15.73
N LEU A 62 18.97 5.33 16.02
CA LEU A 62 20.15 6.13 15.65
C LEU A 62 21.49 5.49 16.07
N PRO A 63 21.65 4.90 17.26
CA PRO A 63 22.92 4.26 17.64
C PRO A 63 23.29 3.09 16.70
N THR A 64 22.32 2.30 16.28
CA THR A 64 22.54 1.15 15.37
C THR A 64 22.91 1.62 13.96
N MET A 65 22.42 2.78 13.53
CA MET A 65 22.73 3.36 12.21
C MET A 65 24.23 3.66 12.05
N PHE A 66 24.87 4.21 13.09
CA PHE A 66 26.30 4.56 13.03
C PHE A 66 27.22 3.34 13.14
N GLY A 67 26.73 2.23 13.70
CA GLY A 67 27.48 0.97 13.78
C GLY A 67 27.34 0.13 12.51
N ASP A 68 26.10 -0.11 12.08
CA ASP A 68 25.78 -0.89 10.88
C ASP A 68 24.54 -0.29 10.17
N PRO A 69 24.73 0.51 9.11
CA PRO A 69 23.63 1.16 8.42
C PRO A 69 22.70 0.18 7.70
N PHE A 70 23.20 -1.00 7.31
CA PHE A 70 22.37 -2.02 6.65
C PHE A 70 21.50 -2.77 7.66
N ALA A 71 21.98 -2.97 8.89
CA ALA A 71 21.21 -3.61 9.95
C ALA A 71 19.92 -2.83 10.31
N VAL A 72 19.93 -1.50 10.23
CA VAL A 72 18.74 -0.67 10.49
C VAL A 72 17.63 -0.89 9.47
N LEU A 73 17.98 -1.16 8.21
CA LEU A 73 17.00 -1.47 7.16
C LEU A 73 16.35 -2.84 7.38
N ALA A 74 17.11 -3.82 7.87
CA ALA A 74 16.64 -5.17 8.20
C ALA A 74 15.95 -5.29 9.57
N TYR A 75 16.07 -4.28 10.45
CA TYR A 75 15.44 -4.29 11.77
C TYR A 75 13.92 -4.50 11.65
N PRO A 76 13.26 -5.30 12.49
CA PRO A 76 11.81 -5.43 12.41
C PRO A 76 11.13 -4.08 12.65
N SER A 77 10.15 -3.71 11.84
CA SER A 77 9.33 -2.52 12.11
C SER A 77 8.47 -2.78 13.34
N ASP A 78 8.52 -1.86 14.31
CA ASP A 78 7.65 -1.90 15.49
C ASP A 78 6.46 -0.94 15.34
N SER A 79 5.54 -0.97 16.30
CA SER A 79 4.38 -0.08 16.34
C SER A 79 4.78 1.40 16.41
N LYS A 80 5.94 1.74 16.99
CA LYS A 80 6.41 3.14 17.13
C LYS A 80 6.83 3.71 15.78
N ALA A 81 7.56 2.94 14.97
CA ALA A 81 7.94 3.32 13.61
C ALA A 81 6.70 3.54 12.73
N PHE A 82 5.67 2.70 12.90
CA PHE A 82 4.39 2.86 12.22
C PHE A 82 3.65 4.13 12.63
N TYR A 83 3.57 4.45 13.93
CA TYR A 83 2.94 5.69 14.39
C TYR A 83 3.69 6.94 13.89
N LEU A 84 5.02 6.90 13.89
CA LEU A 84 5.82 8.01 13.38
C LEU A 84 5.63 8.18 11.87
N ALA A 85 5.56 7.09 11.12
CA ALA A 85 5.28 7.12 9.69
C ALA A 85 3.89 7.70 9.38
N THR A 86 2.90 7.36 10.21
CA THR A 86 1.54 7.90 10.11
C THR A 86 1.54 9.40 10.36
N LEU A 87 2.26 9.87 11.38
CA LEU A 87 2.43 11.29 11.67
C LEU A 87 3.09 12.04 10.51
N PHE A 88 4.21 11.52 9.97
CA PHE A 88 4.90 12.13 8.84
C PHE A 88 4.05 12.14 7.57
N SER A 89 3.30 11.08 7.32
CA SER A 89 2.37 11.02 6.18
C SER A 89 1.26 12.06 6.32
N ALA A 90 0.65 12.18 7.50
CA ALA A 90 -0.38 13.18 7.78
C ALA A 90 0.17 14.61 7.61
N VAL A 91 1.37 14.90 8.12
CA VAL A 91 2.03 16.19 7.95
C VAL A 91 2.35 16.47 6.48
N HIS A 92 2.87 15.48 5.74
CA HIS A 92 3.15 15.65 4.30
C HIS A 92 1.86 15.97 3.52
N ILE A 93 0.80 15.21 3.74
CA ILE A 93 -0.50 15.45 3.09
C ILE A 93 -1.00 16.85 3.44
N ALA A 94 -0.96 17.25 4.72
CA ALA A 94 -1.36 18.59 5.15
C ALA A 94 -0.56 19.70 4.44
N ILE A 95 0.75 19.53 4.28
CA ILE A 95 1.61 20.48 3.54
C ILE A 95 1.21 20.55 2.05
N LYS A 96 0.93 19.41 1.41
CA LYS A 96 0.51 19.38 -0.01
C LYS A 96 -0.85 20.06 -0.21
N VAL A 97 -1.78 19.84 0.71
CA VAL A 97 -3.11 20.47 0.72
C VAL A 97 -2.97 21.99 0.91
N TYR A 98 -2.18 22.43 1.89
CA TYR A 98 -1.94 23.85 2.14
C TYR A 98 -1.29 24.56 0.93
N LYS A 99 -0.42 23.86 0.20
CA LYS A 99 0.20 24.38 -1.04
C LYS A 99 -0.71 24.32 -2.26
N GLY A 100 -1.96 23.87 -2.13
CA GLY A 100 -2.93 23.75 -3.22
C GLY A 100 -2.54 22.71 -4.29
N LYS A 101 -1.59 21.81 -3.98
CA LYS A 101 -1.12 20.79 -4.93
C LYS A 101 -1.98 19.53 -4.93
N LEU A 102 -2.88 19.41 -3.97
CA LEU A 102 -3.67 18.21 -3.72
C LEU A 102 -5.02 18.60 -3.11
N ASN A 103 -6.10 18.09 -3.69
CA ASN A 103 -7.43 18.21 -3.09
C ASN A 103 -7.58 17.14 -2.00
N ALA A 104 -7.67 17.57 -0.74
CA ALA A 104 -7.73 16.67 0.41
C ALA A 104 -8.89 15.67 0.29
N TRP A 105 -10.05 16.14 -0.16
CA TRP A 105 -11.26 15.33 -0.25
C TRP A 105 -11.13 14.27 -1.34
N SER A 106 -10.76 14.65 -2.55
CA SER A 106 -10.58 13.71 -3.66
C SER A 106 -9.50 12.67 -3.35
N HIS A 107 -8.41 13.09 -2.72
CA HIS A 107 -7.33 12.18 -2.35
C HIS A 107 -7.74 11.20 -1.25
N LEU A 108 -8.42 11.67 -0.20
CA LEU A 108 -8.93 10.82 0.86
C LEU A 108 -9.95 9.81 0.33
N HIS A 109 -10.82 10.26 -0.58
CA HIS A 109 -11.83 9.41 -1.22
C HIS A 109 -11.18 8.29 -2.06
N ALA A 110 -10.18 8.62 -2.88
CA ALA A 110 -9.42 7.64 -3.65
C ALA A 110 -8.63 6.69 -2.73
N LEU A 111 -7.98 7.22 -1.70
CA LEU A 111 -7.24 6.42 -0.72
C LEU A 111 -8.17 5.43 -0.01
N LEU A 112 -9.36 5.85 0.41
CA LEU A 112 -10.35 5.00 1.07
C LEU A 112 -10.80 3.86 0.17
N TYR A 113 -11.10 4.12 -1.11
CA TYR A 113 -11.48 3.03 -2.03
C TYR A 113 -10.36 2.01 -2.19
N VAL A 114 -9.12 2.46 -2.38
CA VAL A 114 -7.97 1.55 -2.51
C VAL A 114 -7.78 0.75 -1.23
N LEU A 115 -7.86 1.39 -0.07
CA LEU A 115 -7.63 0.76 1.22
C LEU A 115 -8.74 -0.22 1.60
N VAL A 116 -10.00 0.13 1.35
CA VAL A 116 -11.16 -0.77 1.54
C VAL A 116 -11.10 -1.95 0.59
N GLY A 117 -10.84 -1.71 -0.70
CA GLY A 117 -10.67 -2.79 -1.68
C GLY A 117 -9.53 -3.72 -1.29
N ALA A 118 -8.39 -3.17 -0.86
CA ALA A 118 -7.25 -3.95 -0.40
C ALA A 118 -7.54 -4.77 0.86
N MET A 119 -8.19 -4.18 1.88
CA MET A 119 -8.58 -4.90 3.10
C MET A 119 -9.54 -6.04 2.77
N PHE A 120 -10.53 -5.79 1.92
CA PHE A 120 -11.46 -6.83 1.49
C PHE A 120 -10.75 -7.97 0.76
N THR A 121 -9.89 -7.67 -0.21
CA THR A 121 -9.15 -8.71 -0.95
C THR A 121 -8.19 -9.47 -0.05
N PHE A 122 -7.51 -8.79 0.87
CA PHE A 122 -6.59 -9.42 1.81
C PHE A 122 -7.32 -10.45 2.68
N GLU A 123 -8.44 -10.05 3.27
CA GLU A 123 -9.26 -10.92 4.11
C GLU A 123 -9.89 -12.06 3.29
N PHE A 124 -10.37 -11.76 2.09
CA PHE A 124 -10.93 -12.77 1.19
C PHE A 124 -9.91 -13.84 0.81
N ILE A 125 -8.67 -13.45 0.50
CA ILE A 125 -7.59 -14.41 0.23
C ILE A 125 -7.27 -15.21 1.49
N GLY A 126 -7.23 -14.56 2.66
CA GLY A 126 -7.04 -15.23 3.96
C GLY A 126 -8.06 -16.35 4.16
N MET A 127 -9.35 -16.02 4.12
CA MET A 127 -10.45 -16.97 4.27
C MET A 127 -10.41 -18.08 3.20
N ALA A 128 -10.18 -17.72 1.93
CA ALA A 128 -10.12 -18.68 0.84
C ALA A 128 -8.97 -19.68 0.97
N THR A 129 -7.89 -19.32 1.68
CA THR A 129 -6.71 -20.18 1.87
C THR A 129 -6.70 -20.95 3.17
N GLU A 130 -7.53 -20.58 4.16
CA GLU A 130 -7.75 -21.37 5.38
C GLU A 130 -8.53 -22.67 5.07
N ASP A 131 -9.41 -22.65 4.06
CA ASP A 131 -10.24 -23.81 3.68
C ASP A 131 -9.62 -24.69 2.57
N GLY A 132 -8.54 -24.27 1.91
CA GLY A 132 -7.92 -25.04 0.83
C GLY A 132 -6.57 -24.48 0.37
N ASP A 133 -5.52 -25.29 0.49
CA ASP A 133 -4.11 -24.93 0.27
C ASP A 133 -3.74 -24.72 -1.21
N SER A 134 -4.30 -23.71 -1.89
CA SER A 134 -4.04 -23.46 -3.31
C SER A 134 -4.15 -21.98 -3.71
N ILE A 135 -3.11 -21.21 -3.37
CA ILE A 135 -2.92 -19.80 -3.80
C ILE A 135 -2.62 -19.71 -5.32
N GLY A 136 -2.33 -20.84 -5.97
CA GLY A 136 -1.94 -20.89 -7.38
C GLY A 136 -3.03 -20.49 -8.38
N GLU A 137 -4.32 -20.57 -8.02
CA GLU A 137 -5.41 -20.41 -8.99
C GLU A 137 -5.97 -18.99 -9.14
N PHE A 138 -5.66 -18.08 -8.21
CA PHE A 138 -6.20 -16.71 -8.25
C PHE A 138 -5.31 -15.70 -9.00
N GLY A 139 -4.03 -16.04 -9.24
CA GLY A 139 -3.11 -15.22 -10.04
C GLY A 139 -3.64 -14.87 -11.45
N PRO A 140 -4.21 -15.83 -12.20
CA PRO A 140 -4.82 -15.57 -13.51
C PRO A 140 -6.03 -14.62 -13.45
N VAL A 141 -6.85 -14.70 -12.39
CA VAL A 141 -8.07 -13.89 -12.25
C VAL A 141 -7.72 -12.41 -12.05
N VAL A 142 -6.74 -12.11 -11.21
CA VAL A 142 -6.27 -10.72 -11.00
C VAL A 142 -5.64 -10.18 -12.29
N CYS A 143 -4.84 -10.99 -12.99
CA CYS A 143 -4.27 -10.60 -14.29
C CYS A 143 -5.33 -10.36 -15.37
N ALA A 144 -6.40 -11.16 -15.41
CA ALA A 144 -7.49 -11.00 -16.37
C ALA A 144 -8.28 -9.71 -16.14
N VAL A 145 -8.61 -9.38 -14.89
CA VAL A 145 -9.32 -8.13 -14.57
C VAL A 145 -8.45 -6.90 -14.86
N VAL A 146 -7.13 -6.97 -14.63
CA VAL A 146 -6.20 -5.88 -15.01
C VAL A 146 -6.10 -5.74 -16.53
N ALA A 147 -6.11 -6.84 -17.29
CA ALA A 147 -6.03 -6.80 -18.75
C ALA A 147 -7.29 -6.21 -19.41
N ASP A 148 -8.48 -6.55 -18.91
CA ASP A 148 -9.75 -6.04 -19.45
C ASP A 148 -10.10 -4.62 -18.99
N GLY A 149 -9.60 -4.18 -17.83
CA GLY A 149 -9.79 -2.81 -17.35
C GLY A 149 -8.97 -1.74 -18.09
N VAL A 150 -7.99 -2.15 -18.91
CA VAL A 150 -7.09 -1.24 -19.67
C VAL A 150 -7.56 -1.01 -21.12
N SER A 151 -8.43 -1.87 -21.64
CA SER A 151 -8.96 -1.81 -23.02
C SER A 151 -10.24 -0.98 -23.18
N ALA A 152 -10.82 -0.44 -22.10
CA ALA A 152 -11.93 0.52 -22.10
C ALA A 152 -11.49 1.97 -21.80
#